data_AF-A0A1M2VV64-F1
#
_entry.id   AF-A0A1M2VV64-F1
#
_cell.length_a   1.000
_cell.length_b   1.000
_cell.length_c   1.000
_cell.angle_alpha   90.00
_cell.angle_beta   90.00
_cell.angle_gamma   90.00
#
_symmetry.space_group_name_H-M   'P 1'
#
loop_
_entity.id
_entity.type
_entity.pdbx_description
1 polymer ?
#
loop_
_entity_poly.entity_id
_entity_poly.type
_entity_poly.pdbx_seq_one_letter_code
_entity_poly.pdbx_strand_id
1 'polypeptide(L)'
;MSGLQMDTPFHSVRKFTQRALANLEMAHNTIIDLRVSQAFQANKHHQAEPEFEVNDLVYLSTKNLSVPKGRARKLVPKFIGPYKVIKSFPSMLNYMLDLPPELKDRHIHPRFHVSLLRKHKTNNDALFSRREARVFYDFRADDSAEWLVDEIVGHEWPGQKCQFHMWWTLGDNTWEPYKHCKDLATLDEYCCLMGVKSWRSLPHKR
;
A
#
# COMPACT_ATOMS: atom_id res chain seq x y z
N MET A 1 -29.33 46.05 -11.44
CA MET A 1 -28.10 46.79 -11.14
C MET A 1 -27.86 47.76 -12.28
N SER A 2 -28.12 49.05 -12.05
CA SER A 2 -27.92 50.10 -13.04
C SER A 2 -26.43 50.21 -13.36
N GLY A 3 -26.02 49.86 -14.58
CA GLY A 3 -24.63 49.97 -15.02
C GLY A 3 -24.14 51.43 -15.00
N LEU A 4 -22.83 51.63 -14.91
CA LEU A 4 -22.21 52.95 -15.02
C LEU A 4 -22.59 53.57 -16.38
N GLN A 5 -23.49 54.56 -16.37
CA GLN A 5 -23.94 55.23 -17.59
C GLN A 5 -22.86 56.20 -18.08
N MET A 6 -22.47 56.05 -19.34
CA MET A 6 -21.48 56.90 -19.99
C MET A 6 -22.06 58.24 -20.47
N ASP A 7 -23.39 58.33 -20.58
CA ASP A 7 -24.12 59.50 -21.07
C ASP A 7 -24.39 60.53 -19.96
N THR A 8 -23.32 60.98 -19.31
CA THR A 8 -23.38 62.08 -18.36
C THR A 8 -22.83 63.37 -18.97
N PRO A 9 -23.48 64.53 -18.76
CA PRO A 9 -23.02 65.81 -19.33
C PRO A 9 -21.76 66.33 -18.63
N PHE A 10 -21.40 65.77 -17.48
CA PHE A 10 -20.25 66.20 -16.68
C PHE A 10 -18.96 65.47 -17.08
N HIS A 11 -17.98 66.22 -17.59
CA HIS A 11 -16.70 65.68 -18.08
C HIS A 11 -15.90 64.90 -17.04
N SER A 12 -15.90 65.35 -15.78
CA SER A 12 -15.19 64.70 -14.67
C SER A 12 -15.79 63.32 -14.36
N VAL A 13 -17.13 63.24 -14.33
CA VAL A 13 -17.87 61.99 -14.09
C VAL A 13 -17.61 61.00 -15.23
N ARG A 14 -17.67 61.45 -16.48
CA ARG A 14 -17.37 60.61 -17.65
C ARG A 14 -15.95 60.05 -17.65
N LYS A 15 -14.95 60.85 -17.28
CA LYS A 15 -13.56 60.37 -17.16
C LYS A 15 -13.41 59.32 -16.05
N PHE A 16 -14.11 59.50 -14.94
CA PHE A 16 -14.11 58.55 -13.84
C PHE A 16 -14.76 57.23 -14.24
N THR A 17 -15.94 57.27 -14.89
CA THR A 17 -16.65 56.06 -15.35
C THR A 17 -15.84 55.30 -16.41
N GLN A 18 -15.20 56.00 -17.34
CA GLN A 18 -14.28 55.40 -18.32
C GLN A 18 -13.11 54.68 -17.65
N ARG A 19 -12.47 55.31 -16.67
CA ARG A 19 -11.37 54.69 -15.93
C ARG A 19 -11.83 53.50 -15.10
N ALA A 20 -13.00 53.60 -14.46
CA ALA A 20 -13.57 52.51 -13.68
C ALA A 20 -13.90 51.29 -14.55
N LEU A 21 -14.50 51.52 -15.73
CA LEU A 21 -14.79 50.45 -16.70
C LEU A 21 -13.51 49.84 -17.28
N ALA A 22 -12.53 50.65 -17.68
CA ALA A 22 -11.24 50.15 -18.16
C ALA A 22 -10.49 49.34 -17.09
N ASN A 23 -10.54 49.76 -15.82
CA ASN A 23 -9.97 49.00 -14.71
C ASN A 23 -10.70 47.67 -14.49
N LEU A 24 -12.03 47.64 -14.63
CA LEU A 24 -12.83 46.42 -14.51
C LEU A 24 -12.53 45.44 -15.65
N GLU A 25 -12.45 45.92 -16.88
CA GLU A 25 -12.07 45.11 -18.05
C GLU A 25 -10.65 44.56 -17.90
N MET A 26 -9.70 45.40 -17.49
CA MET A 26 -8.33 44.96 -17.22
C MET A 26 -8.27 43.92 -16.10
N ALA A 27 -8.98 44.13 -14.99
CA ALA A 27 -9.06 43.16 -13.92
C ALA A 27 -9.68 41.83 -14.39
N HIS A 28 -10.72 41.88 -15.22
CA HIS A 28 -11.34 40.69 -15.79
C HIS A 28 -10.36 39.89 -16.68
N ASN A 29 -9.68 40.58 -17.60
CA ASN A 29 -8.71 39.96 -18.49
C ASN A 29 -7.54 39.35 -17.71
N THR A 30 -7.00 40.06 -16.72
CA THR A 30 -5.92 39.52 -15.87
C THR A 30 -6.36 38.27 -15.11
N ILE A 31 -7.60 38.19 -14.63
CA ILE A 31 -8.13 36.98 -13.98
C ILE A 31 -8.19 35.80 -14.96
N ILE A 32 -8.62 36.05 -16.20
CA ILE A 32 -8.66 35.01 -17.25
C ILE A 32 -7.24 34.52 -17.55
N ASP A 33 -6.30 35.44 -17.80
CA ASP A 33 -4.91 35.12 -18.11
C ASP A 33 -4.24 34.33 -16.98
N LEU A 34 -4.46 34.75 -15.72
CA LEU A 34 -3.96 34.05 -14.54
C LEU A 34 -4.53 32.63 -14.45
N ARG A 35 -5.83 32.43 -14.71
CA ARG A 35 -6.45 31.11 -14.70
C ARG A 35 -5.85 30.20 -15.78
N VAL A 36 -5.62 30.72 -16.99
CA VAL A 36 -4.98 29.97 -18.07
C VAL A 36 -3.55 29.57 -17.67
N SER A 37 -2.76 30.49 -17.13
CA SER A 37 -1.40 30.21 -16.67
C SER A 37 -1.38 29.20 -15.51
N GLN A 38 -2.29 29.33 -14.55
CA GLN A 38 -2.42 28.39 -13.43
C GLN A 38 -2.77 26.98 -13.93
N ALA A 39 -3.73 26.86 -14.84
CA ALA A 39 -4.09 25.57 -15.45
C ALA A 39 -2.92 24.96 -16.20
N PHE A 40 -2.18 25.76 -16.98
CA PHE A 40 -0.98 25.29 -17.68
C PHE A 40 0.11 24.81 -16.71
N GLN A 41 0.41 25.57 -15.66
CA GLN A 41 1.43 25.21 -14.66
C GLN A 41 1.04 23.96 -13.87
N ALA A 42 -0.23 23.82 -13.49
CA ALA A 42 -0.74 22.61 -12.86
C ALA A 42 -0.58 21.40 -13.79
N ASN A 43 -1.07 21.52 -15.04
CA ASN A 43 -1.04 20.44 -16.01
C ASN A 43 0.38 20.06 -16.47
N LYS A 44 1.37 20.94 -16.32
CA LYS A 44 2.77 20.68 -16.71
C LYS A 44 3.36 19.40 -16.11
N HIS A 45 2.93 19.04 -14.89
CA HIS A 45 3.38 17.85 -14.20
C HIS A 45 2.42 16.66 -14.30
N HIS A 46 1.25 16.84 -14.92
CA HIS A 46 0.32 15.75 -15.17
C HIS A 46 0.80 14.96 -16.38
N GLN A 47 1.08 13.67 -16.17
CA GLN A 47 1.29 12.74 -17.28
C GLN A 47 -0.07 12.33 -17.86
N ALA A 48 -0.11 12.07 -19.16
CA ALA A 48 -1.25 11.43 -19.79
C ALA A 48 -1.53 10.10 -19.08
N GLU A 49 -2.80 9.87 -18.75
CA GLU A 49 -3.17 8.68 -18.02
C GLU A 49 -3.04 7.45 -18.94
N PRO A 50 -2.36 6.39 -18.49
CA PRO A 50 -2.17 5.20 -19.30
C PRO A 50 -3.51 4.49 -19.51
N GLU A 51 -3.83 4.19 -20.77
CA GLU A 51 -4.98 3.36 -21.12
C GLU A 51 -4.62 1.88 -20.97
N PHE A 52 -5.54 1.11 -20.38
CA PHE A 52 -5.41 -0.34 -20.23
C PHE A 52 -6.50 -1.06 -21.00
N GLU A 53 -6.13 -2.12 -21.70
CA GLU A 53 -7.08 -2.99 -22.38
C GLU A 53 -7.61 -4.09 -21.46
N VAL A 54 -8.72 -4.71 -21.85
CA VAL A 54 -9.22 -5.91 -21.17
C VAL A 54 -8.19 -7.03 -21.35
N ASN A 55 -7.88 -7.75 -20.28
CA ASN A 55 -6.83 -8.77 -20.14
C ASN A 55 -5.39 -8.26 -19.96
N ASP A 56 -5.14 -6.95 -19.96
CA ASP A 56 -3.82 -6.43 -19.57
C ASP A 56 -3.50 -6.81 -18.11
N LEU A 57 -2.23 -7.12 -17.84
CA LEU A 57 -1.72 -7.33 -16.49
C LEU A 57 -1.30 -5.99 -15.89
N VAL A 58 -1.80 -5.68 -14.70
CA VAL A 58 -1.52 -4.42 -14.00
C VAL A 58 -1.20 -4.66 -12.53
N TYR A 59 -0.27 -3.85 -12.03
CA TYR A 59 0.03 -3.75 -10.61
C TYR A 59 -0.93 -2.79 -9.91
N LEU A 60 -1.44 -3.21 -8.75
CA LEU A 60 -2.30 -2.39 -7.91
C LEU A 60 -1.51 -1.75 -6.77
N SER A 61 -1.70 -0.45 -6.56
CA SER A 61 -1.06 0.32 -5.48
C SER A 61 -1.64 -0.04 -4.11
N THR A 62 -0.77 -0.21 -3.10
CA THR A 62 -1.17 -0.49 -1.71
C THR A 62 -1.50 0.75 -0.89
N LYS A 63 -1.41 1.96 -1.47
CA LYS A 63 -1.59 3.24 -0.76
C LYS A 63 -2.90 3.31 0.04
N ASN A 64 -3.98 2.80 -0.55
CA ASN A 64 -5.33 2.85 0.01
C ASN A 64 -5.83 1.47 0.47
N LEU A 65 -4.96 0.47 0.56
CA LEU A 65 -5.33 -0.89 0.97
C LEU A 65 -5.12 -1.09 2.47
N SER A 66 -6.05 -1.84 3.08
CA SER A 66 -5.94 -2.25 4.47
C SER A 66 -4.88 -3.35 4.59
N VAL A 67 -3.75 -3.00 5.21
CA VAL A 67 -2.63 -3.93 5.44
C VAL A 67 -2.99 -4.90 6.57
N PRO A 68 -2.53 -6.18 6.53
CA PRO A 68 -2.71 -7.11 7.63
C PRO A 68 -2.24 -6.51 8.96
N LYS A 69 -2.98 -6.78 10.05
CA LYS A 69 -2.57 -6.41 11.40
C LYS A 69 -1.24 -7.11 11.72
N GLY A 70 -0.31 -6.42 12.36
CA GLY A 70 1.00 -6.97 12.75
C GLY A 70 2.17 -6.68 11.78
N ARG A 71 1.92 -6.21 10.55
CA ARG A 71 3.00 -5.81 9.63
C ARG A 71 3.19 -4.30 9.59
N ALA A 72 4.43 -3.85 9.75
CA ALA A 72 4.77 -2.43 9.60
C ALA A 72 4.50 -1.97 8.16
N ARG A 73 3.83 -0.82 7.98
CA ARG A 73 3.53 -0.25 6.65
C ARG A 73 4.79 -0.04 5.78
N LYS A 74 5.95 0.15 6.41
CA LYS A 74 7.25 0.30 5.73
C LYS A 74 7.73 -0.98 5.02
N LEU A 75 7.27 -2.16 5.48
CA LEU A 75 7.63 -3.46 4.93
C LEU A 75 6.61 -3.96 3.89
N VAL A 76 5.51 -3.23 3.68
CA VAL A 76 4.51 -3.57 2.68
C VAL A 76 4.98 -3.04 1.32
N PRO A 77 4.98 -3.87 0.26
CA PRO A 77 5.35 -3.41 -1.06
C PRO A 77 4.38 -2.34 -1.52
N LYS A 78 4.89 -1.33 -2.24
CA LYS A 78 4.08 -0.22 -2.74
C LYS A 78 3.05 -0.66 -3.79
N PHE A 79 3.35 -1.75 -4.49
CA PHE A 79 2.51 -2.33 -5.54
C PHE A 79 2.40 -3.84 -5.34
N ILE A 80 1.22 -4.40 -5.57
CA ILE A 80 0.89 -5.82 -5.40
C ILE A 80 0.37 -6.41 -6.70
N GLY A 81 0.79 -7.66 -6.95
CA GLY A 81 0.34 -8.55 -8.02
C GLY A 81 0.47 -8.00 -9.43
N PRO A 82 0.60 -8.83 -10.46
CA PRO A 82 -0.01 -8.50 -11.74
C PRO A 82 -1.43 -9.09 -11.73
N TYR A 83 -2.43 -8.21 -11.64
CA TYR A 83 -3.84 -8.59 -11.74
C TYR A 83 -4.34 -8.31 -13.16
N LYS A 84 -5.23 -9.18 -13.66
CA LYS A 84 -5.83 -9.00 -14.99
C LYS A 84 -6.94 -7.95 -14.93
N VAL A 85 -7.01 -7.08 -15.94
CA VAL A 85 -8.14 -6.18 -16.13
C VAL A 85 -9.32 -6.96 -16.73
N ILE A 86 -10.45 -7.05 -16.00
CA ILE A 86 -11.68 -7.70 -16.48
C ILE A 86 -12.52 -6.72 -17.30
N LYS A 87 -12.64 -5.47 -16.86
CA LYS A 87 -13.48 -4.44 -17.51
C LYS A 87 -12.79 -3.09 -17.46
N SER A 88 -12.85 -2.33 -18.55
CA SER A 88 -12.44 -0.93 -18.59
C SER A 88 -13.67 -0.02 -18.58
N PHE A 89 -13.58 1.10 -17.87
CA PHE A 89 -14.57 2.18 -17.87
C PHE A 89 -13.86 3.49 -18.25
N PRO A 90 -13.61 3.72 -19.56
CA PRO A 90 -12.82 4.87 -20.04
C PRO A 90 -13.39 6.22 -19.58
N SER A 91 -14.72 6.37 -19.56
CA SER A 91 -15.39 7.61 -19.17
C SER A 91 -15.10 8.07 -17.74
N MET A 92 -14.77 7.15 -16.83
CA MET A 92 -14.49 7.46 -15.43
C MET A 92 -13.06 7.08 -15.02
N LEU A 93 -12.23 6.67 -15.99
CA LEU A 93 -10.83 6.28 -15.79
C LEU A 93 -10.67 5.17 -14.73
N ASN A 94 -11.69 4.31 -14.64
CA ASN A 94 -11.78 3.24 -13.67
C ASN A 94 -11.67 1.89 -14.38
N TYR A 95 -10.97 0.95 -13.75
CA TYR A 95 -10.77 -0.40 -14.26
C TYR A 95 -11.18 -1.41 -13.20
N MET A 96 -11.81 -2.50 -13.62
CA MET A 96 -12.16 -3.62 -12.77
C MET A 96 -11.10 -4.70 -12.90
N LEU A 97 -10.49 -5.07 -11.78
CA LEU A 97 -9.44 -6.08 -11.73
C LEU A 97 -9.97 -7.44 -11.27
N ASP A 98 -9.33 -8.50 -11.76
CA ASP A 98 -9.49 -9.84 -11.21
C ASP A 98 -8.68 -9.98 -9.93
N LEU A 99 -9.31 -9.63 -8.82
CA LEU A 99 -8.71 -9.75 -7.50
C LEU A 99 -8.82 -11.19 -6.99
N PRO A 100 -7.75 -11.70 -6.35
CA PRO A 100 -7.76 -13.01 -5.73
C PRO A 100 -8.66 -12.96 -4.47
N PRO A 101 -9.16 -14.12 -3.99
CA PRO A 101 -10.16 -14.19 -2.94
C PRO A 101 -9.71 -13.53 -1.63
N GLU A 102 -8.41 -13.51 -1.33
CA GLU A 102 -7.88 -12.94 -0.07
C GLU A 102 -8.15 -11.43 0.04
N LEU A 103 -8.18 -10.72 -1.10
CA LEU A 103 -8.52 -9.30 -1.12
C LEU A 103 -10.03 -9.09 -1.05
N LYS A 104 -10.81 -9.99 -1.64
CA LYS A 104 -12.28 -9.96 -1.60
C LYS A 104 -12.79 -10.22 -0.17
N ASP A 105 -12.21 -11.18 0.54
CA ASP A 105 -12.53 -11.49 1.94
C ASP A 105 -12.26 -10.29 2.88
N ARG A 106 -11.29 -9.44 2.50
CA ARG A 106 -10.98 -8.18 3.19
C ARG A 106 -11.89 -7.02 2.79
N HIS A 107 -12.97 -7.28 2.05
CA HIS A 107 -13.93 -6.29 1.57
C HIS A 107 -13.31 -5.24 0.65
N ILE A 108 -12.25 -5.59 -0.10
CA ILE A 108 -11.65 -4.69 -1.08
C ILE A 108 -12.45 -4.77 -2.38
N HIS A 109 -12.99 -3.63 -2.82
CA HIS A 109 -13.72 -3.54 -4.07
C HIS A 109 -12.77 -3.68 -5.29
N PRO A 110 -13.14 -4.43 -6.33
CA PRO A 110 -12.28 -4.69 -7.48
C PRO A 110 -12.14 -3.52 -8.48
N ARG A 111 -12.79 -2.37 -8.21
CA ARG A 111 -12.78 -1.20 -9.11
C ARG A 111 -11.77 -0.17 -8.63
N PHE A 112 -10.83 0.20 -9.48
CA PHE A 112 -9.76 1.14 -9.15
C PHE A 112 -9.58 2.20 -10.24
N HIS A 113 -9.24 3.41 -9.81
CA HIS A 113 -8.86 4.50 -10.70
C HIS A 113 -7.47 4.26 -11.32
N VAL A 114 -7.25 4.72 -12.55
CA VAL A 114 -6.01 4.57 -13.33
C VAL A 114 -4.76 4.99 -12.55
N SER A 115 -4.85 6.02 -11.72
CA SER A 115 -3.74 6.54 -10.89
C SER A 115 -3.24 5.56 -9.82
N LEU A 116 -4.02 4.53 -9.48
CA LEU A 116 -3.63 3.46 -8.56
C LEU A 116 -3.08 2.23 -9.27
N LEU A 117 -3.05 2.25 -10.61
CA LEU A 117 -2.65 1.13 -11.44
C LEU A 117 -1.34 1.42 -12.16
N ARG A 118 -0.56 0.37 -12.41
CA ARG A 118 0.68 0.46 -13.18
C ARG A 118 0.78 -0.72 -14.13
N LYS A 119 1.07 -0.47 -15.41
CA LYS A 119 1.21 -1.53 -16.42
C LYS A 119 2.29 -2.53 -16.01
N HIS A 120 1.98 -3.83 -16.05
CA HIS A 120 2.97 -4.88 -15.89
C HIS A 120 3.87 -4.92 -17.11
N LYS A 121 5.19 -4.92 -16.89
CA LYS A 121 6.19 -5.16 -17.93
C LYS A 121 6.87 -6.47 -17.61
N THR A 122 6.79 -7.42 -18.53
CA THR A 122 7.44 -8.73 -18.39
C THR A 122 8.96 -8.55 -18.37
N ASN A 123 9.64 -9.39 -17.58
CA ASN A 123 11.09 -9.42 -17.56
C ASN A 123 11.61 -9.95 -18.90
N ASN A 124 12.63 -9.32 -19.48
CA ASN A 124 13.32 -9.86 -20.65
C ASN A 124 14.45 -10.76 -20.16
N ASP A 125 14.23 -12.07 -20.21
CA ASP A 125 15.15 -13.05 -19.63
C ASP A 125 16.51 -13.15 -20.35
N ALA A 126 16.57 -12.74 -21.62
CA ALA A 126 17.83 -12.67 -22.37
C ALA A 126 18.74 -11.54 -21.88
N LEU A 127 18.18 -10.42 -21.41
CA LEU A 127 18.94 -9.28 -20.89
C LEU A 127 19.11 -9.34 -19.37
N PHE A 128 18.15 -9.94 -18.66
CA PHE A 128 18.05 -9.91 -17.21
C PHE A 128 17.66 -11.26 -16.62
N SER A 129 18.49 -12.28 -16.88
CA SER A 129 18.30 -13.61 -16.30
C SER A 129 18.24 -13.57 -14.76
N ARG A 130 17.40 -14.43 -14.17
CA ARG A 130 17.17 -14.56 -12.71
C ARG A 130 16.58 -13.33 -12.00
N ARG A 131 16.03 -12.35 -12.72
CA ARG A 131 15.31 -11.21 -12.10
C ARG A 131 13.81 -11.39 -11.95
N GLU A 132 13.29 -12.58 -12.28
CA GLU A 132 11.88 -12.88 -12.09
C GLU A 132 11.48 -12.87 -10.60
N ALA A 133 10.36 -12.20 -10.30
CA ALA A 133 9.83 -12.18 -8.95
C ALA A 133 9.29 -13.57 -8.58
N ARG A 134 10.02 -14.29 -7.72
CA ARG A 134 9.68 -15.65 -7.30
C ARG A 134 8.44 -15.74 -6.42
N VAL A 135 8.10 -14.66 -5.72
CA VAL A 135 7.01 -14.64 -4.74
C VAL A 135 6.22 -13.36 -4.90
N PHE A 136 4.92 -13.50 -5.20
CA PHE A 136 3.98 -12.38 -5.11
C PHE A 136 3.61 -12.15 -3.66
N TYR A 137 3.38 -10.88 -3.31
CA TYR A 137 3.07 -10.51 -1.93
C TYR A 137 1.81 -11.23 -1.43
N ASP A 138 1.98 -12.07 -0.41
CA ASP A 138 0.89 -12.79 0.21
C ASP A 138 0.22 -11.95 1.32
N PHE A 139 -1.10 -11.85 1.26
CA PHE A 139 -1.95 -11.25 2.27
C PHE A 139 -2.38 -12.26 3.34
N ARG A 140 -2.20 -13.56 3.11
CA ARG A 140 -2.26 -14.62 4.12
C ARG A 140 -0.89 -14.74 4.77
N ALA A 141 -0.64 -13.92 5.79
CA ALA A 141 0.10 -14.48 6.91
C ALA A 141 -0.93 -15.33 7.64
N ASP A 142 -1.04 -16.60 7.28
CA ASP A 142 -1.74 -17.52 8.17
C ASP A 142 -0.87 -17.59 9.42
N ASP A 143 -1.44 -17.29 10.59
CA ASP A 143 -0.76 -17.52 11.87
C ASP A 143 -0.50 -19.04 12.09
N SER A 144 -1.01 -19.91 11.21
CA SER A 144 -0.69 -21.34 11.11
C SER A 144 0.63 -21.66 10.41
N ALA A 145 1.40 -20.66 9.94
CA ALA A 145 2.69 -20.92 9.30
C ALA A 145 3.62 -21.66 10.27
N GLU A 146 3.73 -22.98 10.08
CA GLU A 146 4.61 -23.85 10.84
C GLU A 146 6.05 -23.60 10.39
N TRP A 147 6.91 -23.26 11.35
CA TRP A 147 8.35 -23.10 11.12
C TRP A 147 9.08 -24.33 11.63
N LEU A 148 10.05 -24.81 10.85
CA LEU A 148 10.91 -25.92 11.24
C LEU A 148 11.90 -25.45 12.31
N VAL A 149 12.01 -26.26 13.37
CA VAL A 149 12.85 -26.02 14.53
C VAL A 149 13.93 -27.08 14.53
N ASP A 150 15.19 -26.67 14.60
CA ASP A 150 16.30 -27.61 14.70
C ASP A 150 16.45 -28.10 16.13
N GLU A 151 16.54 -27.19 17.10
CA GLU A 151 16.82 -27.55 18.50
C GLU A 151 16.26 -26.52 19.50
N ILE A 152 15.95 -26.98 20.71
CA ILE A 152 15.71 -26.11 21.87
C ILE A 152 17.01 -25.98 22.66
N VAL A 153 17.60 -24.79 22.66
CA VAL A 153 18.88 -24.51 23.32
C VAL A 153 18.72 -24.37 24.83
N GLY A 154 17.57 -23.89 25.28
CA GLY A 154 17.37 -23.58 26.69
C GLY A 154 15.94 -23.21 27.05
N HIS A 155 15.72 -22.99 28.34
CA HIS A 155 14.46 -22.48 28.87
C HIS A 155 14.72 -21.40 29.93
N GLU A 156 13.75 -20.52 30.10
CA GLU A 156 13.73 -19.50 31.15
C GLU A 156 12.32 -19.37 31.73
N TRP A 157 12.25 -18.91 32.98
CA TRP A 157 11.01 -18.64 33.70
C TRP A 157 10.86 -17.15 34.01
N PRO A 158 10.43 -16.30 33.06
CA PRO A 158 9.99 -14.95 33.37
C PRO A 158 8.71 -14.99 34.23
N GLY A 159 8.88 -15.04 35.55
CA GLY A 159 7.79 -15.19 36.51
C GLY A 159 7.21 -16.62 36.52
N GLN A 160 5.91 -16.76 36.28
CA GLN A 160 5.23 -18.07 36.24
C GLN A 160 5.11 -18.68 34.84
N LYS A 161 5.60 -18.00 33.80
CA LYS A 161 5.52 -18.48 32.41
C LYS A 161 6.85 -19.09 32.01
N CYS A 162 6.84 -20.29 31.45
CA CYS A 162 8.01 -20.91 30.84
C CYS A 162 8.13 -20.48 29.38
N GLN A 163 9.32 -20.03 29.00
CA GLN A 163 9.69 -19.73 27.62
C GLN A 163 10.88 -20.61 27.22
N PHE A 164 10.89 -21.01 25.95
CA PHE A 164 11.94 -21.82 25.36
C PHE A 164 12.74 -21.00 24.36
N HIS A 165 14.05 -21.17 24.40
CA HIS A 165 14.97 -20.57 23.46
C HIS A 165 15.13 -21.52 22.28
N MET A 166 14.54 -21.14 21.14
CA MET A 166 14.44 -21.98 19.96
C MET A 166 15.51 -21.59 18.94
N TRP A 167 16.17 -22.60 18.38
CA TRP A 167 17.05 -22.45 17.23
C TRP A 167 16.31 -22.86 15.95
N TRP A 168 16.12 -21.90 15.05
CA TRP A 168 15.41 -22.13 13.79
C TRP A 168 16.37 -22.69 12.73
N THR A 169 15.88 -23.52 11.80
CA THR A 169 16.69 -24.02 10.67
C THR A 169 17.23 -22.89 9.79
N LEU A 170 16.60 -21.71 9.83
CA LEU A 170 17.04 -20.49 9.15
C LEU A 170 18.18 -19.75 9.88
N GLY A 171 18.61 -20.23 11.05
CA GLY A 171 19.76 -19.72 11.80
C GLY A 171 19.45 -18.58 12.79
N ASP A 172 18.22 -18.09 12.81
CA ASP A 172 17.76 -17.15 13.83
C ASP A 172 17.47 -17.89 15.15
N ASN A 173 17.43 -17.14 16.25
CA ASN A 173 16.99 -17.65 17.55
C ASN A 173 15.96 -16.71 18.19
N THR A 174 14.90 -17.29 18.76
CA THR A 174 13.85 -16.51 19.45
C THR A 174 13.36 -17.21 20.71
N TRP A 175 12.77 -16.43 21.61
CA TRP A 175 12.12 -16.91 22.83
C TRP A 175 10.62 -17.09 22.58
N GLU A 176 10.14 -18.33 22.67
CA GLU A 176 8.74 -18.65 22.45
C GLU A 176 8.08 -19.19 23.73
N PRO A 177 6.80 -18.86 23.98
CA PRO A 177 6.05 -19.43 25.09
C PRO A 177 5.67 -20.89 24.81
N TYR A 178 5.50 -21.68 25.88
CA TYR A 178 5.07 -23.09 25.79
C TYR A 178 3.87 -23.36 24.87
N LYS A 179 2.94 -22.39 24.71
CA LYS A 179 1.79 -22.54 23.81
C LYS A 179 2.19 -22.84 22.36
N HIS A 180 3.28 -22.27 21.89
CA HIS A 180 3.80 -22.51 20.53
C HIS A 180 4.65 -23.79 20.46
N CYS A 181 5.15 -24.28 21.60
CA CYS A 181 6.06 -25.42 21.67
C CYS A 181 5.37 -26.76 22.03
N LYS A 182 4.06 -26.76 22.31
CA LYS A 182 3.36 -27.92 22.88
C LYS A 182 3.42 -29.17 21.98
N ASP A 183 3.38 -28.97 20.67
CA ASP A 183 3.26 -30.05 19.68
C ASP A 183 4.60 -30.35 18.98
N LEU A 184 5.74 -29.90 19.53
CA LEU A 184 7.07 -30.10 18.95
C LEU A 184 7.76 -31.34 19.54
N ALA A 185 8.23 -32.24 18.67
CA ALA A 185 9.08 -33.37 19.08
C ALA A 185 10.38 -32.93 19.76
N THR A 186 10.94 -31.79 19.35
CA THR A 186 12.15 -31.21 19.96
C THR A 186 11.95 -30.81 21.42
N LEU A 187 10.71 -30.56 21.87
CA LEU A 187 10.42 -30.31 23.28
C LEU A 187 10.54 -31.58 24.13
N ASP A 188 10.07 -32.72 23.60
CA ASP A 188 10.18 -34.01 24.28
C ASP A 188 11.65 -34.43 24.39
N GLU A 189 12.42 -34.25 23.32
CA GLU A 189 13.87 -34.49 23.30
C GLU A 189 14.60 -33.63 24.33
N TYR A 190 14.28 -32.33 24.39
CA TYR A 190 14.85 -31.40 25.37
C TYR A 190 14.50 -31.79 26.81
N CYS A 191 13.24 -32.16 27.08
CA CYS A 191 12.83 -32.61 28.40
C CYS A 191 13.56 -33.91 28.80
N CYS A 192 13.70 -34.86 27.87
CA CYS A 192 14.49 -36.07 28.05
C CYS A 192 15.96 -35.77 28.38
N LEU A 193 16.60 -34.84 27.66
CA LEU A 193 17.97 -34.39 27.93
C LEU A 193 18.12 -33.78 29.33
N MET A 194 17.11 -33.05 29.80
CA MET A 194 17.05 -32.48 31.15
C MET A 194 16.67 -33.49 32.24
N GLY A 195 16.37 -34.75 31.88
CA GLY A 195 15.97 -35.80 32.83
C GLY A 195 14.55 -35.63 33.38
N VAL A 196 13.69 -34.89 32.68
CA VAL A 196 12.38 -34.47 33.15
C VAL A 196 11.28 -34.98 32.20
N LYS A 197 10.15 -35.44 32.74
CA LYS A 197 9.02 -35.94 31.92
C LYS A 197 8.07 -34.86 31.40
N SER A 198 8.11 -33.66 31.98
CA SER A 198 7.20 -32.56 31.61
C SER A 198 7.87 -31.22 31.87
N TRP A 199 7.66 -30.26 30.96
CA TRP A 199 8.20 -28.91 31.06
C TRP A 199 8.01 -28.21 32.42
N ARG A 200 6.96 -28.56 33.17
CA ARG A 200 6.68 -27.96 34.49
C ARG A 200 7.71 -28.31 35.56
N SER A 201 8.45 -29.39 35.37
CA SER A 201 9.48 -29.83 36.33
C SER A 201 10.88 -29.39 35.90
N LEU A 202 10.98 -28.51 34.90
CA LEU A 202 12.24 -27.89 34.52
C LEU A 202 12.76 -26.97 35.62
N PRO A 203 14.09 -26.85 35.80
CA PRO A 203 14.69 -26.01 36.83
C PRO A 203 14.21 -24.56 36.77
N HIS A 204 13.68 -24.04 37.88
CA HIS A 204 13.47 -22.59 38.02
C HIS A 204 14.79 -21.93 38.36
N LYS A 205 15.25 -20.98 37.52
CA LYS A 205 16.28 -20.04 37.94
C LYS A 205 15.69 -19.16 39.05
N ARG A 206 16.32 -19.22 40.23
CA ARG A 206 16.07 -18.29 41.34
C ARG A 206 16.63 -16.92 41.02
#